data_AF-A0A2A6MKX5-F1
#
_entry.id   AF-A0A2A6MKX5-F1
#
_cell.length_a   1.000
_cell.length_b   1.000
_cell.length_c   1.000
_cell.angle_alpha   90.00
_cell.angle_beta   90.00
_cell.angle_gamma   90.00
#
_symmetry.space_group_name_H-M   'P 1'
#
loop_
_entity.id
_entity.type
_entity.pdbx_description
1 polymer ?
#
loop_
_entity_poly.entity_id
_entity_poly.type
_entity_poly.pdbx_seq_one_letter_code
_entity_poly.pdbx_strand_id
1 'polypeptide(L)'
;MITATQLRDLAFFLSNTSRWELEKAGIITPGPSGDTAWKRFNNDFDVFVIKLSGEKLAALTDMIKGCLQVSEYSREQAANANRRAGAA
;
A
#
# COMPACT_ATOMS: atom_id res chain seq x y z
N MET A 1 -12.84 -0.66 -13.52
CA MET A 1 -11.61 -0.66 -14.36
C MET A 1 -10.58 0.18 -13.62
N ILE A 2 -9.35 -0.29 -13.47
CA ILE A 2 -8.27 0.42 -12.77
C ILE A 2 -7.66 1.49 -13.70
N THR A 3 -7.36 2.69 -13.18
CA THR A 3 -6.65 3.72 -13.96
C THR A 3 -5.14 3.47 -13.96
N ALA A 4 -4.40 4.05 -14.92
CA ALA A 4 -2.94 3.94 -14.94
C ALA A 4 -2.28 4.49 -13.66
N THR A 5 -2.86 5.54 -13.08
CA THR A 5 -2.42 6.13 -11.81
C THR A 5 -2.64 5.17 -10.64
N GLN A 6 -3.83 4.61 -10.52
CA GLN A 6 -4.15 3.62 -9.47
C GLN A 6 -3.25 2.38 -9.58
N LEU A 7 -2.95 1.93 -10.80
CA LEU A 7 -2.04 0.81 -11.03
C LEU A 7 -0.62 1.12 -10.54
N ARG A 8 -0.10 2.33 -10.84
CA ARG A 8 1.23 2.75 -10.38
C ARG A 8 1.28 2.89 -8.86
N ASP A 9 0.28 3.52 -8.26
CA ASP A 9 0.26 3.73 -6.81
C ASP A 9 0.11 2.39 -6.06
N LEU A 10 -0.68 1.46 -6.59
CA LEU A 10 -0.74 0.09 -6.08
C LEU A 10 0.64 -0.58 -6.16
N ALA A 11 1.29 -0.58 -7.33
CA ALA A 11 2.62 -1.17 -7.49
C ALA A 11 3.67 -0.54 -6.55
N PHE A 12 3.59 0.78 -6.36
CA PHE A 12 4.44 1.50 -5.40
C PHE A 12 4.17 1.02 -3.96
N PHE A 13 2.91 0.95 -3.54
CA PHE A 13 2.53 0.44 -2.23
C PHE A 13 3.09 -0.97 -2.01
N LEU A 14 2.83 -1.92 -2.92
CA LEU A 14 3.26 -3.32 -2.77
C LEU A 14 4.80 -3.43 -2.68
N SER A 15 5.52 -2.62 -3.44
CA SER A 15 6.99 -2.63 -3.48
C SER A 15 7.66 -1.98 -2.26
N ASN A 16 6.94 -1.08 -1.56
CA ASN A 16 7.49 -0.32 -0.44
C ASN A 16 6.87 -0.71 0.92
N THR A 17 5.85 -1.57 0.93
CA THR A 17 5.22 -2.03 2.17
C THR A 17 6.20 -2.90 2.95
N SER A 18 6.53 -2.42 4.14
CA SER A 18 7.42 -3.11 5.05
C SER A 18 6.67 -4.13 5.91
N ARG A 19 7.41 -5.12 6.44
CA ARG A 19 6.89 -6.08 7.43
C ARG A 19 6.24 -5.37 8.63
N TRP A 20 6.88 -4.30 9.12
CA TRP A 20 6.41 -3.56 10.28
C TRP A 20 5.02 -2.94 10.05
N GLU A 21 4.76 -2.42 8.85
CA GLU A 21 3.45 -1.88 8.51
C GLU A 21 2.36 -2.95 8.48
N LEU A 22 2.71 -4.16 8.01
CA LEU A 22 1.80 -5.32 8.04
C LEU A 22 1.51 -5.81 9.46
N GLU A 23 2.51 -5.77 10.36
CA GLU A 23 2.33 -6.08 11.79
C GLU A 23 1.42 -5.03 12.46
N LYS A 24 1.69 -3.74 12.22
CA LYS A 24 0.89 -2.63 12.76
C LYS A 24 -0.57 -2.68 12.29
N ALA A 25 -0.81 -3.13 11.07
CA ALA A 25 -2.14 -3.31 10.50
C ALA A 25 -2.84 -4.62 10.93
N GLY A 26 -2.18 -5.45 11.74
CA GLY A 26 -2.74 -6.74 12.21
C GLY A 26 -2.82 -7.83 11.14
N ILE A 27 -2.20 -7.62 9.97
CA ILE A 27 -2.21 -8.59 8.85
C ILE A 27 -1.32 -9.79 9.19
N ILE A 28 -0.19 -9.55 9.85
CA ILE A 28 0.68 -10.60 10.40
C ILE A 28 0.92 -10.38 11.90
N THR A 29 1.20 -11.47 12.62
CA THR A 29 1.50 -11.43 14.05
C THR A 29 2.85 -10.75 14.29
N PRO A 30 2.99 -9.89 15.31
CA PRO A 30 4.29 -9.33 15.66
C PRO A 30 5.37 -10.39 15.97
N GLY A 31 6.61 -10.11 15.59
CA GLY A 31 7.77 -10.90 16.01
C GLY A 31 8.09 -12.10 15.10
N PRO A 32 8.70 -13.20 15.62
CA PRO A 32 9.18 -14.32 14.80
C PRO A 32 8.08 -15.05 14.02
N SER A 33 6.86 -15.11 14.56
CA SER A 33 5.72 -15.71 13.86
C SER A 33 5.30 -14.90 12.64
N GLY A 34 5.37 -13.56 12.71
CA GLY A 34 5.16 -12.68 11.55
C GLY A 34 6.27 -12.80 10.52
N ASP A 35 7.51 -12.95 10.96
CA ASP A 35 8.65 -13.19 10.07
C ASP A 35 8.47 -14.47 9.25
N THR A 36 8.00 -15.54 9.89
CA THR A 36 7.69 -16.79 9.21
C THR A 36 6.54 -16.60 8.22
N ALA A 37 5.47 -15.90 8.62
CA ALA A 37 4.35 -15.63 7.73
C ALA A 37 4.76 -14.80 6.50
N TRP A 38 5.64 -13.81 6.67
CA TRP A 38 6.12 -12.96 5.59
C TRP A 38 7.11 -13.68 4.66
N LYS A 39 8.14 -14.33 5.22
CA LYS A 39 9.16 -15.05 4.47
C LYS A 39 8.63 -16.29 3.76
N ARG A 40 7.57 -16.93 4.27
CA ARG A 40 6.96 -18.14 3.67
C ARG A 40 6.42 -17.90 2.27
N PHE A 41 6.25 -16.65 1.85
CA PHE A 41 5.84 -16.29 0.50
C PHE A 41 6.99 -15.74 -0.34
N ASN A 42 8.24 -15.93 0.07
CA ASN A 42 9.42 -15.44 -0.65
C ASN A 42 9.42 -13.91 -0.88
N ASN A 43 8.74 -13.15 -0.02
CA ASN A 43 8.42 -11.73 -0.23
C ASN A 43 7.64 -11.43 -1.53
N ASP A 44 7.02 -12.45 -2.12
CA ASP A 44 6.09 -12.29 -3.24
C ASP A 44 4.74 -11.83 -2.69
N PHE A 45 4.45 -10.56 -2.97
CA PHE A 45 3.25 -9.92 -2.46
C PHE A 45 1.98 -10.51 -3.09
N ASP A 46 2.03 -10.97 -4.33
CA ASP A 46 0.86 -11.53 -5.02
C ASP A 46 0.46 -12.86 -4.38
N VAL A 47 1.43 -13.73 -4.10
CA VAL A 47 1.18 -15.00 -3.38
C VAL A 47 0.73 -14.75 -1.95
N PHE A 48 1.28 -13.74 -1.29
CA PHE A 48 0.87 -13.34 0.06
C PHE A 48 -0.61 -12.96 0.09
N VAL A 49 -1.04 -12.05 -0.81
CA VAL A 49 -2.44 -11.56 -0.90
C VAL A 49 -3.41 -12.71 -1.14
N ILE A 50 -3.12 -13.61 -2.08
CA ILE A 50 -4.00 -14.74 -2.43
C ILE A 50 -4.32 -15.64 -1.21
N LYS A 51 -3.39 -15.73 -0.25
CA LYS A 51 -3.48 -16.63 0.90
C LYS A 51 -4.01 -15.96 2.16
N LEU A 52 -4.29 -14.67 2.14
CA LEU A 52 -4.87 -13.96 3.28
C LEU A 52 -6.31 -14.40 3.52
N SER A 53 -6.71 -14.42 4.80
CA SER A 53 -8.13 -14.54 5.16
C SER A 53 -8.90 -13.29 4.72
N GLY A 54 -10.23 -13.39 4.61
CA GLY A 54 -11.07 -12.26 4.22
C GLY A 54 -10.89 -11.01 5.11
N GLU A 55 -10.74 -11.20 6.42
CA GLU A 55 -10.46 -10.13 7.38
C GLU A 55 -9.14 -9.42 7.08
N LYS A 56 -8.09 -10.18 6.79
CA LYS A 56 -6.76 -9.64 6.48
C LYS A 56 -6.73 -8.96 5.11
N LEU A 57 -7.50 -9.47 4.15
CA LEU A 57 -7.71 -8.82 2.86
C LEU A 57 -8.40 -7.46 3.02
N ALA A 58 -9.39 -7.36 3.91
CA ALA A 58 -10.04 -6.08 4.21
C ALA A 58 -9.05 -5.08 4.84
N ALA A 59 -8.27 -5.52 5.84
CA ALA A 59 -7.26 -4.68 6.48
C ALA A 59 -6.19 -4.17 5.48
N LEU A 60 -5.69 -5.05 4.61
CA LEU A 60 -4.75 -4.68 3.55
C LEU A 60 -5.38 -3.71 2.54
N THR A 61 -6.64 -3.93 2.17
CA THR A 61 -7.36 -3.04 1.25
C THR A 61 -7.48 -1.63 1.83
N ASP A 62 -7.72 -1.50 3.13
CA ASP A 62 -7.82 -0.20 3.77
C ASP A 62 -6.46 0.51 3.87
N MET A 63 -5.36 -0.22 4.05
CA MET A 63 -4.01 0.35 3.92
C MET A 63 -3.76 0.89 2.50
N ILE A 64 -4.11 0.11 1.47
CA ILE A 64 -3.96 0.52 0.07
C ILE A 64 -4.77 1.79 -0.19
N LYS A 65 -6.05 1.81 0.21
CA LYS A 65 -6.91 3.01 0.06
C LYS A 65 -6.29 4.24 0.71
N GLY A 66 -5.76 4.12 1.92
CA GLY A 66 -5.09 5.22 2.61
C GLY A 66 -3.87 5.73 1.82
N CYS A 67 -3.06 4.83 1.28
CA CYS A 67 -1.92 5.20 0.43
C CYS A 67 -2.37 5.91 -0.86
N LEU A 68 -3.39 5.39 -1.54
CA LEU A 68 -3.94 5.98 -2.75
C LEU A 68 -4.46 7.41 -2.51
N GLN A 69 -5.21 7.61 -1.42
CA GLN A 69 -5.75 8.92 -1.04
C GLN A 69 -4.64 9.94 -0.76
N VAL A 70 -3.57 9.54 -0.06
CA VAL A 70 -2.42 10.41 0.20
C VAL A 70 -1.69 10.78 -1.09
N SER A 71 -1.53 9.82 -2.01
CA SER A 71 -0.92 10.07 -3.32
C SER A 71 -1.72 11.04 -4.18
N GLU A 72 -3.05 10.88 -4.22
CA GLU A 72 -3.96 11.80 -4.91
C GLU A 72 -3.89 13.21 -4.34
N TYR A 73 -4.00 13.37 -3.02
CA TYR A 73 -3.89 14.66 -2.35
C TYR A 73 -2.54 15.35 -2.61
N SER A 74 -1.44 14.59 -2.53
CA SER A 74 -0.09 15.12 -2.77
C SER A 74 0.08 15.65 -4.20
N ARG A 75 -0.49 14.96 -5.19
CA ARG A 75 -0.49 15.39 -6.60
C ARG A 75 -1.34 16.64 -6.82
N GLU A 76 -2.51 16.71 -6.19
CA GLU A 76 -3.36 17.89 -6.27
C GLU A 76 -2.66 19.13 -5.69
N GLN A 77 -1.98 18.99 -4.56
CA GLN A 77 -1.22 20.09 -3.96
C GLN A 77 -0.04 20.53 -4.84
N ALA A 78 0.69 19.59 -5.44
CA ALA A 78 1.76 19.91 -6.39
C ALA A 78 1.22 20.64 -7.64
N ALA A 79 0.08 20.19 -8.18
CA ALA A 79 -0.57 20.85 -9.32
C ALA A 79 -1.05 22.26 -8.95
N ASN A 80 -1.61 22.45 -7.76
CA ASN A 80 -2.01 23.76 -7.24
C ASN A 80 -0.82 24.72 -7.08
N ALA A 81 0.31 24.23 -6.55
CA ALA A 81 1.53 25.01 -6.41
C ALA A 81 2.07 25.46 -7.78
N ASN A 82 2.15 24.55 -8.76
CA ASN A 82 2.60 24.89 -10.11
C ASN A 82 1.69 25.92 -10.79
N ARG A 83 0.36 25.83 -10.62
CA ARG A 83 -0.59 26.82 -11.16
C ARG A 83 -0.36 28.21 -10.57
N ARG A 84 -0.06 28.31 -9.27
CA ARG A 84 0.26 29.58 -8.61
C ARG A 84 1.60 30.15 -9.07
N ALA A 85 2.61 29.29 -9.26
CA ALA A 85 3.94 29.71 -9.71
C ALA A 85 3.96 30.19 -11.17
N GLY A 86 3.08 29.67 -12.04
CA GLY A 86 2.96 30.11 -13.43
C GLY A 86 2.01 31.31 -13.66
N ALA A 87 1.33 31.78 -12.62
CA ALA A 87 0.45 32.96 -12.66
C ALA A 87 1.13 34.24 -12.13
N ALA A 88 2.40 34.13 -11.70
CA ALA A 88 3.26 35.24 -11.28
C ALA A 88 4.30 35.54 -12.37
#